data_AF-A0A6A2XU88-F1
#
_entry.id   AF-A0A6A2XU88-F1
#
_cell.length_a   1.000
_cell.length_b   1.000
_cell.length_c   1.000
_cell.angle_alpha   90.00
_cell.angle_beta   90.00
_cell.angle_gamma   90.00
#
_symmetry.space_group_name_H-M   'P 1'
#
loop_
_entity.id
_entity.type
_entity.pdbx_description
1 polymer ?
#
loop_
_entity_poly.entity_id
_entity_poly.type
_entity_poly.pdbx_seq_one_letter_code
_entity_poly.pdbx_strand_id
1 'polypeptide(L)'
;MAFPSKIKVMNPIVEMDGDEMTRVIWKSIKEKYYDLGLINHDATNDEVTVASAEATLKYNVAIKCATITPDEGRVMEFNLKKMWKSPNGTIRNILNGWTKPICIGRHVFGDQYRATDLVVQEPGKLMLVFVPDTSGEKKELEVFNFKGSGGVALSMYNTDESICAFAESSMNNAYQKKRPLYLSTKNTIMKSYDGRFKDIFQEVYETQWKSKFEAESVWYEHRLIDDMVAYALKSEGGYVWACKNYDGDVQSDFLSQRFGSLGLMTSVLVCPDGKTIEAEAAHGTVTRHYRVHQKGGETSTNSIVTRTCAQELISLGN
;
A
#
# COMPACT_ATOMS: atom_id res chain seq x y z
N MET A 1 -27.70 -17.36 47.80
CA MET A 1 -26.93 -17.75 46.61
C MET A 1 -25.57 -17.09 46.71
N ALA A 2 -24.49 -17.88 46.75
CA ALA A 2 -23.13 -17.34 46.77
C ALA A 2 -22.78 -16.78 45.39
N PHE A 3 -22.23 -15.57 45.32
CA PHE A 3 -21.71 -15.02 44.07
C PHE A 3 -20.52 -15.89 43.59
N PRO A 4 -20.42 -16.20 42.29
CA PRO A 4 -19.32 -17.00 41.79
C PRO A 4 -17.98 -16.28 42.03
N SER A 5 -16.96 -17.05 42.43
CA SER A 5 -15.59 -16.55 42.60
C SER A 5 -15.09 -15.89 41.32
N LYS A 6 -14.50 -14.69 41.42
CA LYS A 6 -13.95 -13.95 40.28
C LYS A 6 -12.96 -14.81 39.49
N ILE A 7 -13.10 -14.82 38.17
CA ILE A 7 -12.20 -15.51 37.25
C ILE A 7 -10.82 -14.84 37.34
N LYS A 8 -9.76 -15.64 37.57
CA LYS A 8 -8.38 -15.13 37.55
C LYS A 8 -7.92 -14.98 36.10
N VAL A 9 -7.66 -13.74 35.70
CA VAL A 9 -7.01 -13.42 34.42
C VAL A 9 -5.51 -13.28 34.69
N MET A 10 -4.68 -14.07 33.98
CA MET A 10 -3.23 -14.12 34.19
C MET A 10 -2.49 -12.92 33.61
N ASN A 11 -3.07 -12.27 32.59
CA ASN A 11 -2.47 -11.14 31.89
C ASN A 11 -3.29 -9.86 32.14
N PRO A 12 -2.65 -8.70 32.38
CA PRO A 12 -3.37 -7.44 32.48
C PRO A 12 -4.03 -7.07 31.15
N ILE A 13 -5.24 -6.53 31.20
CA ILE A 13 -6.02 -6.06 30.04
C ILE A 13 -5.86 -4.53 29.93
N VAL A 14 -5.73 -4.00 28.71
CA VAL A 14 -5.79 -2.55 28.46
C VAL A 14 -7.23 -2.11 28.31
N GLU A 15 -7.56 -0.93 28.82
CA GLU A 15 -8.92 -0.41 28.79
C GLU A 15 -8.90 1.04 28.29
N MET A 16 -9.78 1.37 27.35
CA MET A 16 -9.88 2.66 26.67
C MET A 16 -11.29 3.22 26.91
N ASP A 17 -11.39 4.32 27.65
CA ASP A 17 -12.67 4.95 27.99
C ASP A 17 -13.25 5.74 26.81
N GLY A 18 -14.43 6.34 27.00
CA GLY A 18 -15.16 7.07 25.96
C GLY A 18 -16.09 8.10 26.57
N ASP A 19 -17.09 8.54 25.82
CA ASP A 19 -17.88 9.71 26.17
C ASP A 19 -19.27 9.35 26.75
N GLU A 20 -19.94 10.37 27.32
CA GLU A 20 -21.37 10.38 27.67
C GLU A 20 -21.84 9.20 28.57
N MET A 21 -23.01 8.61 28.27
CA MET A 21 -23.63 7.57 29.12
C MET A 21 -22.80 6.28 29.15
N THR A 22 -22.04 6.01 28.09
CA THR A 22 -21.17 4.85 28.00
C THR A 22 -19.98 4.94 28.97
N ARG A 23 -19.47 6.15 29.26
CA ARG A 23 -18.46 6.39 30.30
C ARG A 23 -18.95 6.06 31.71
N VAL A 24 -20.23 6.31 31.99
CA VAL A 24 -20.84 6.06 33.31
C VAL A 24 -20.91 4.57 33.62
N ILE A 25 -21.25 3.74 32.62
CA ILE A 25 -21.32 2.28 32.72
C ILE A 25 -19.90 1.67 32.87
N TRP A 26 -18.93 2.24 32.17
CA TRP A 26 -17.56 1.75 32.04
C TRP A 26 -16.74 1.81 33.35
N LYS A 27 -16.98 2.83 34.20
CA LYS A 27 -16.25 3.05 35.48
C LYS A 27 -16.30 1.91 36.51
N SER A 28 -17.09 0.86 36.28
CA SER A 28 -17.34 -0.23 37.24
C SER A 28 -16.33 -1.40 37.17
N ILE A 29 -15.36 -1.37 36.24
CA ILE A 29 -14.39 -2.44 35.97
C ILE A 29 -13.00 -1.77 35.92
N LYS A 30 -11.95 -2.24 36.64
CA LYS A 30 -10.67 -1.50 36.74
C LYS A 30 -9.45 -2.41 36.88
N GLU A 31 -8.43 -2.23 36.03
CA GLU A 31 -6.99 -2.37 36.37
C GLU A 31 -6.00 -1.48 35.56
N LYS A 32 -6.28 -1.03 34.30
CA LYS A 32 -5.45 -0.04 33.55
C LYS A 32 -6.29 0.87 32.64
N TYR A 33 -6.19 2.20 32.78
CA TYR A 33 -7.19 3.17 32.29
C TYR A 33 -6.57 4.29 31.42
N TYR A 34 -7.10 4.49 30.21
CA TYR A 34 -6.80 5.62 29.33
C TYR A 34 -8.08 6.40 28.99
N ASP A 35 -8.15 7.69 29.33
CA ASP A 35 -9.30 8.55 29.04
C ASP A 35 -9.19 9.13 27.62
N LEU A 36 -9.93 8.56 26.68
CA LEU A 36 -9.97 9.02 25.28
C LEU A 36 -11.09 10.04 25.03
N GLY A 37 -11.73 10.57 26.08
CA GLY A 37 -12.78 11.58 25.94
C GLY A 37 -12.24 12.86 25.32
N LEU A 38 -13.07 13.55 24.53
CA LEU A 38 -12.65 14.65 23.65
C LEU A 38 -11.88 15.78 24.36
N ILE A 39 -12.24 16.09 25.61
CA ILE A 39 -11.55 17.11 26.42
C ILE A 39 -10.13 16.66 26.81
N ASN A 40 -9.94 15.39 27.18
CA ASN A 40 -8.63 14.87 27.54
C ASN A 40 -7.75 14.63 26.30
N HIS A 41 -8.40 14.23 25.20
CA HIS A 41 -7.80 14.18 23.87
C HIS A 41 -7.20 15.54 23.48
N ASP A 42 -7.95 16.63 23.62
CA ASP A 42 -7.47 17.99 23.36
C ASP A 42 -6.39 18.45 24.35
N ALA A 43 -6.58 18.19 25.64
CA ALA A 43 -5.63 18.57 26.70
C ALA A 43 -4.24 17.96 26.47
N THR A 44 -4.19 16.69 26.07
CA THR A 44 -2.96 15.92 25.83
C THR A 44 -2.40 16.04 24.42
N ASN A 45 -2.99 16.89 23.57
CA ASN A 45 -2.62 17.01 22.16
C ASN A 45 -2.63 15.67 21.40
N ASP A 46 -3.57 14.77 21.72
CA ASP A 46 -3.69 13.40 21.17
C ASP A 46 -2.64 12.37 21.62
N GLU A 47 -1.76 12.71 22.55
CA GLU A 47 -0.79 11.75 23.09
C GLU A 47 -1.46 10.59 23.83
N VAL A 48 -2.61 10.84 24.49
CA VAL A 48 -3.35 9.79 25.22
C VAL A 48 -3.85 8.67 24.29
N THR A 49 -4.23 9.01 23.05
CA THR A 49 -4.69 8.04 22.05
C THR A 49 -3.54 7.14 21.61
N VAL A 50 -2.36 7.72 21.36
CA VAL A 50 -1.14 6.98 21.00
C VAL A 50 -0.72 6.05 22.14
N ALA A 51 -0.62 6.58 23.36
CA ALA A 51 -0.24 5.82 24.55
C ALA A 51 -1.21 4.64 24.82
N SER A 52 -2.50 4.82 24.55
CA SER A 52 -3.49 3.75 24.69
C SER A 52 -3.29 2.62 23.67
N ALA A 53 -2.93 2.95 22.43
CA ALA A 53 -2.65 1.99 21.38
C ALA A 53 -1.34 1.23 21.62
N GLU A 54 -0.27 1.92 22.05
CA GLU A 54 0.99 1.28 22.45
C GLU A 54 0.81 0.35 23.65
N ALA A 55 -0.01 0.74 24.62
CA ALA A 55 -0.37 -0.13 25.73
C ALA A 55 -1.11 -1.39 25.23
N THR A 56 -2.00 -1.23 24.26
CA THR A 56 -2.70 -2.36 23.64
C THR A 56 -1.73 -3.31 22.94
N LEU A 57 -0.72 -2.80 22.23
CA LEU A 57 0.36 -3.64 21.69
C LEU A 57 1.12 -4.37 22.79
N LYS A 58 1.39 -3.71 23.92
CA LYS A 58 2.12 -4.29 25.05
C LYS A 58 1.35 -5.38 25.80
N TYR A 59 0.02 -5.23 25.93
CA TYR A 59 -0.80 -6.14 26.74
C TYR A 59 -1.84 -6.94 25.93
N ASN A 60 -1.77 -6.88 24.60
CA ASN A 60 -2.48 -7.67 23.60
C ASN A 60 -4.01 -7.51 23.50
N VAL A 61 -4.68 -7.05 24.55
CA VAL A 61 -6.15 -6.92 24.58
C VAL A 61 -6.52 -5.51 25.02
N ALA A 62 -7.40 -4.87 24.24
CA ALA A 62 -8.04 -3.63 24.64
C ALA A 62 -9.55 -3.66 24.47
N ILE A 63 -10.26 -2.96 25.35
CA ILE A 63 -11.68 -2.67 25.18
C ILE A 63 -11.86 -1.16 25.14
N LYS A 64 -12.53 -0.68 24.08
CA LYS A 64 -12.69 0.75 23.80
C LYS A 64 -14.14 1.18 23.81
N CYS A 65 -14.42 2.26 24.53
CA CYS A 65 -15.70 2.95 24.52
C CYS A 65 -15.79 3.95 23.34
N ALA A 66 -17.01 4.34 22.95
CA ALA A 66 -17.24 5.25 21.83
C ALA A 66 -16.67 6.64 22.11
N THR A 67 -16.08 7.28 21.11
CA THR A 67 -15.40 8.57 21.22
C THR A 67 -15.85 9.53 20.12
N ILE A 68 -16.01 10.81 20.44
CA ILE A 68 -16.31 11.85 19.46
C ILE A 68 -15.13 12.04 18.49
N THR A 69 -15.41 12.09 17.18
CA THR A 69 -14.47 12.60 16.17
C THR A 69 -14.93 14.02 15.81
N PRO A 70 -14.16 15.07 16.14
CA PRO A 70 -14.66 16.43 16.05
C PRO A 70 -14.78 16.91 14.60
N ASP A 71 -15.90 17.54 14.29
CA ASP A 71 -16.11 18.38 13.11
C ASP A 71 -16.05 19.87 13.50
N GLU A 72 -16.31 20.78 12.56
CA GLU A 72 -16.28 22.24 12.83
C GLU A 72 -17.24 22.65 13.95
N GLY A 73 -18.40 22.00 14.04
CA GLY A 73 -19.38 22.23 15.10
C GLY A 73 -18.86 21.82 16.47
N ARG A 74 -18.26 20.63 16.58
CA ARG A 74 -17.66 20.13 17.83
C ARG A 74 -16.43 20.93 18.25
N VAL A 75 -15.64 21.45 17.31
CA VAL A 75 -14.52 22.35 17.62
C VAL A 75 -15.02 23.61 18.33
N MET A 76 -16.12 24.21 17.85
CA MET A 76 -16.72 25.38 18.49
C MET A 76 -17.39 25.03 19.82
N GLU A 77 -18.16 23.94 19.87
CA GLU A 77 -18.90 23.51 21.07
C GLU A 77 -17.99 23.20 22.26
N PHE A 78 -16.84 22.55 22.02
CA PHE A 78 -15.91 22.13 23.07
C PHE A 78 -14.68 23.04 23.17
N ASN A 79 -14.61 24.11 22.38
CA ASN A 79 -13.48 25.06 22.32
C ASN A 79 -12.12 24.35 22.12
N LEU A 80 -12.04 23.47 21.14
CA LEU A 80 -10.87 22.62 20.87
C LEU A 80 -9.73 23.42 20.22
N LYS A 81 -8.47 23.03 20.50
CA LYS A 81 -7.28 23.62 19.87
C LYS A 81 -7.26 23.45 18.36
N LYS A 82 -7.77 22.32 17.86
CA LYS A 82 -7.93 21.99 16.43
C LYS A 82 -8.90 20.83 16.21
N MET A 83 -9.20 20.57 14.95
CA MET A 83 -9.93 19.37 14.52
C MET A 83 -9.03 18.13 14.62
N TRP A 84 -9.13 17.40 15.72
CA TRP A 84 -8.35 16.19 15.96
C TRP A 84 -8.80 15.01 15.08
N LYS A 85 -7.85 14.13 14.74
CA LYS A 85 -8.14 12.89 13.99
C LYS A 85 -8.96 11.93 14.85
N SER A 86 -9.70 11.03 14.20
CA SER A 86 -10.49 10.02 14.91
C SER A 86 -9.60 9.11 15.77
N PRO A 87 -9.87 8.96 17.08
CA PRO A 87 -9.14 8.01 17.94
C PRO A 87 -9.18 6.58 17.39
N ASN A 88 -10.28 6.19 16.74
CA ASN A 88 -10.40 4.89 16.09
C ASN A 88 -9.39 4.74 14.94
N GLY A 89 -9.18 5.79 14.14
CA GLY A 89 -8.22 5.79 13.04
C GLY A 89 -6.79 5.71 13.55
N THR A 90 -6.45 6.52 14.56
CA THR A 90 -5.13 6.53 15.20
C THR A 90 -4.80 5.18 15.83
N ILE A 91 -5.69 4.64 16.67
CA ILE A 91 -5.51 3.34 17.31
C ILE A 91 -5.39 2.24 16.27
N ARG A 92 -6.27 2.19 15.26
CA ARG A 92 -6.17 1.18 14.19
C ARG A 92 -4.86 1.29 13.43
N ASN A 93 -4.38 2.47 13.09
CA ASN A 93 -3.10 2.60 12.38
C ASN A 93 -1.92 2.09 13.22
N ILE A 94 -1.89 2.42 14.51
CA ILE A 94 -0.84 1.96 15.43
C ILE A 94 -0.93 0.44 15.66
N LEU A 95 -2.13 -0.10 15.85
CA LEU A 95 -2.36 -1.54 15.99
C LEU A 95 -2.11 -2.31 14.69
N ASN A 96 -2.32 -1.68 13.53
CA ASN A 96 -2.13 -2.25 12.20
C ASN A 96 -0.70 -2.07 11.66
N GLY A 97 0.24 -1.56 12.47
CA GLY A 97 1.69 -1.60 12.20
C GLY A 97 2.26 -0.46 11.36
N TRP A 98 1.50 0.21 10.49
CA TRP A 98 2.04 1.27 9.61
C TRP A 98 1.94 2.68 10.19
N THR A 99 3.08 3.26 10.53
CA THR A 99 3.21 4.63 11.04
C THR A 99 3.79 5.59 10.00
N LYS A 100 4.41 5.06 8.93
CA LYS A 100 4.99 5.80 7.80
C LYS A 100 4.38 5.35 6.48
N PRO A 101 4.27 6.23 5.45
CA PRO A 101 3.69 5.85 4.17
C PRO A 101 4.63 4.92 3.39
N ILE A 102 4.06 3.96 2.68
CA ILE A 102 4.73 3.13 1.68
C ILE A 102 4.45 3.73 0.31
N CYS A 103 5.49 3.93 -0.50
CA CYS A 103 5.35 4.46 -1.85
C CYS A 103 5.55 3.32 -2.86
N ILE A 104 4.54 3.02 -3.68
CA ILE A 104 4.66 2.05 -4.77
C ILE A 104 5.22 2.75 -6.00
N GLY A 105 6.33 2.25 -6.54
CA GLY A 105 6.79 2.56 -7.89
C GLY A 105 6.33 1.44 -8.82
N ARG A 106 5.31 1.68 -9.65
CA ARG A 106 4.79 0.68 -10.60
C ARG A 106 5.51 0.79 -11.94
N HIS A 107 6.00 -0.33 -12.46
CA HIS A 107 6.50 -0.41 -13.83
C HIS A 107 5.35 -0.45 -14.84
N VAL A 108 5.00 0.69 -15.45
CA VAL A 108 3.85 0.81 -16.37
C VAL A 108 4.17 0.40 -17.82
N PHE A 109 4.92 -0.68 -18.03
CA PHE A 109 5.25 -1.19 -19.37
C PHE A 109 5.31 -2.72 -19.41
N GLY A 110 4.89 -3.30 -20.53
CA GLY A 110 5.02 -4.73 -20.81
C GLY A 110 4.16 -5.62 -19.90
N ASP A 111 4.65 -6.85 -19.71
CA ASP A 111 4.04 -7.88 -18.87
C ASP A 111 2.58 -8.18 -19.28
N GLN A 112 1.70 -8.53 -18.33
CA GLN A 112 0.29 -8.88 -18.59
C GLN A 112 -0.47 -7.82 -19.38
N TYR A 113 -0.08 -6.55 -19.27
CA TYR A 113 -0.78 -5.40 -19.88
C TYR A 113 -0.46 -5.21 -21.36
N ARG A 114 0.51 -5.96 -21.89
CA ARG A 114 0.80 -6.07 -23.33
C ARG A 114 0.95 -7.52 -23.76
N ALA A 115 0.30 -8.43 -23.03
CA ALA A 115 0.31 -9.85 -23.36
C ALA A 115 -0.54 -10.12 -24.61
N THR A 116 -0.26 -11.25 -25.25
CA THR A 116 -1.15 -11.86 -26.25
C THR A 116 -1.61 -13.20 -25.69
N ASP A 117 -2.92 -13.40 -25.63
CA ASP A 117 -3.56 -14.60 -25.10
C ASP A 117 -4.42 -15.33 -26.14
N LEU A 118 -4.67 -16.60 -25.86
CA LEU A 118 -5.26 -17.56 -26.79
C LEU A 118 -6.10 -18.57 -26.00
N VAL A 119 -7.32 -18.83 -26.46
CA VAL A 119 -8.13 -19.98 -26.05
C VAL A 119 -7.88 -21.14 -27.01
N VAL A 120 -7.36 -22.24 -26.48
CA VAL A 120 -7.10 -23.48 -27.23
C VAL A 120 -8.35 -24.36 -27.16
N GLN A 121 -8.87 -24.80 -28.30
CA GLN A 121 -10.10 -25.61 -28.38
C GLN A 121 -9.86 -27.06 -28.85
N GLU A 122 -8.62 -27.40 -29.24
CA GLU A 122 -8.25 -28.71 -29.75
C GLU A 122 -6.84 -29.12 -29.31
N PRO A 123 -6.49 -30.42 -29.37
CA PRO A 123 -5.14 -30.87 -29.09
C PRO A 123 -4.09 -30.22 -30.01
N GLY A 124 -2.94 -29.87 -29.47
CA GLY A 124 -1.89 -29.19 -30.23
C GLY A 124 -0.66 -28.82 -29.40
N LYS A 125 0.46 -28.57 -30.09
CA LYS A 125 1.70 -28.16 -29.44
C LYS A 125 1.79 -26.63 -29.39
N LEU A 126 1.99 -26.08 -28.20
CA LEU A 126 2.27 -24.68 -27.96
C LEU A 126 3.78 -24.46 -27.93
N MET A 127 4.26 -23.59 -28.82
CA MET A 127 5.67 -23.23 -28.95
C MET A 127 5.85 -21.74 -28.66
N LEU A 128 6.95 -21.37 -28.01
CA LEU A 128 7.47 -20.01 -27.97
C LEU A 128 8.61 -19.90 -28.99
N VAL A 129 8.45 -19.05 -29.98
CA VAL A 129 9.38 -18.92 -31.10
C VAL A 129 9.91 -17.50 -31.15
N PHE A 130 11.24 -17.36 -31.17
CA PHE A 130 11.93 -16.09 -31.38
C PHE A 130 12.74 -16.16 -32.68
N VAL A 131 12.44 -15.25 -33.60
CA VAL A 131 13.13 -15.12 -34.88
C VAL A 131 13.97 -13.84 -34.82
N PRO A 132 15.30 -13.93 -34.76
CA PRO A 132 16.14 -12.74 -34.81
C PRO A 132 16.08 -12.11 -36.20
N ASP A 133 16.02 -10.78 -36.27
CA ASP A 133 16.13 -10.04 -37.55
C ASP A 133 17.55 -10.14 -38.15
N THR A 134 18.55 -10.38 -37.30
CA THR A 134 19.91 -10.72 -37.70
C THR A 134 20.00 -12.16 -38.20
N SER A 135 21.08 -12.54 -38.88
CA SER A 135 21.36 -13.92 -39.32
C SER A 135 21.58 -14.95 -38.19
N GLY A 136 21.13 -14.65 -36.97
CA GLY A 136 21.21 -15.53 -35.82
C GLY A 136 20.26 -16.71 -35.93
N GLU A 137 20.48 -17.73 -35.10
CA GLU A 137 19.63 -18.92 -35.09
C GLU A 137 18.27 -18.62 -34.46
N LYS A 138 17.21 -19.10 -35.13
CA LYS A 138 15.85 -19.14 -34.62
C LYS A 138 15.82 -19.95 -33.31
N LYS A 139 15.16 -19.42 -32.28
CA LYS A 139 14.94 -20.14 -31.02
C LYS A 139 13.51 -20.68 -30.99
N GLU A 140 13.38 -21.97 -30.73
CA GLU A 140 12.09 -22.64 -30.56
C GLU A 140 12.06 -23.36 -29.22
N LEU A 141 11.07 -23.04 -28.39
CA LEU A 141 10.89 -23.61 -27.06
C LEU A 141 9.50 -24.22 -26.97
N GLU A 142 9.40 -25.51 -26.67
CA GLU A 142 8.10 -26.13 -26.37
C GLU A 142 7.62 -25.66 -25.00
N VAL A 143 6.44 -25.04 -24.98
CA VAL A 143 5.80 -24.57 -23.74
C VAL A 143 4.94 -25.69 -23.16
N PHE A 144 4.06 -26.26 -23.98
CA PHE A 144 3.16 -27.32 -23.56
C PHE A 144 2.57 -28.08 -24.76
N ASN A 145 2.17 -29.33 -24.55
CA ASN A 145 1.44 -30.13 -25.53
C ASN A 145 0.02 -30.43 -25.03
N PHE A 146 -0.97 -29.72 -25.57
CA PHE A 146 -2.38 -29.91 -25.25
C PHE A 146 -2.86 -31.25 -25.82
N LYS A 147 -3.34 -32.13 -24.93
CA LYS A 147 -3.90 -33.45 -25.31
C LYS A 147 -5.42 -33.55 -25.08
N GLY A 148 -5.99 -32.61 -24.32
CA GLY A 148 -7.39 -32.61 -23.90
C GLY A 148 -8.29 -31.74 -24.77
N SER A 149 -9.49 -31.45 -24.27
CA SER A 149 -10.53 -30.69 -24.96
C SER A 149 -10.28 -29.17 -25.06
N GLY A 150 -9.09 -28.71 -24.73
CA GLY A 150 -8.72 -27.29 -24.80
C GLY A 150 -7.85 -26.80 -23.65
N GLY A 151 -7.75 -25.47 -23.54
CA GLY A 151 -6.97 -24.76 -22.53
C GLY A 151 -6.84 -23.28 -22.85
N VAL A 152 -5.92 -22.61 -22.17
CA VAL A 152 -5.55 -21.23 -22.44
C VAL A 152 -4.04 -21.09 -22.46
N ALA A 153 -3.55 -20.14 -23.24
CA ALA A 153 -2.14 -19.80 -23.35
C ALA A 153 -1.98 -18.29 -23.36
N LEU A 154 -0.83 -17.81 -22.88
CA LEU A 154 -0.45 -16.41 -22.98
C LEU A 154 1.04 -16.29 -23.22
N SER A 155 1.44 -15.20 -23.86
CA SER A 155 2.81 -14.75 -23.96
C SER A 155 2.90 -13.27 -23.57
N MET A 156 3.95 -12.91 -22.84
CA MET A 156 4.23 -11.54 -22.43
C MET A 156 5.71 -11.23 -22.58
N TYR A 157 6.05 -9.95 -22.63
CA TYR A 157 7.42 -9.48 -22.81
C TYR A 157 7.68 -8.21 -22.03
N ASN A 158 8.97 -7.93 -21.85
CA ASN A 158 9.47 -6.65 -21.40
C ASN A 158 10.79 -6.34 -22.14
N THR A 159 11.34 -5.14 -21.95
CA THR A 159 12.61 -4.73 -22.59
C THR A 159 13.61 -4.25 -21.56
N ASP A 160 14.89 -4.54 -21.79
CA ASP A 160 15.97 -4.08 -20.91
C ASP A 160 15.98 -2.56 -20.75
N GLU A 161 15.73 -1.82 -21.84
CA GLU A 161 15.61 -0.35 -21.83
C GLU A 161 14.53 0.12 -20.85
N SER A 162 13.34 -0.48 -20.91
CA SER A 162 12.22 -0.12 -20.04
C SER A 162 12.48 -0.49 -18.59
N ILE A 163 13.09 -1.64 -18.33
CA ILE A 163 13.46 -2.08 -16.98
C ILE A 163 14.56 -1.17 -16.40
N CYS A 164 15.55 -0.77 -17.20
CA CYS A 164 16.62 0.13 -16.78
C CYS A 164 16.06 1.50 -16.40
N ALA A 165 15.22 2.09 -17.25
CA ALA A 165 14.56 3.37 -16.96
C ALA A 165 13.69 3.29 -15.69
N PHE A 166 13.00 2.16 -15.48
CA PHE A 166 12.24 1.92 -14.26
C PHE A 166 13.13 1.81 -13.01
N ALA A 167 14.29 1.16 -13.11
CA ALA A 167 15.27 1.08 -12.04
C ALA A 167 15.80 2.47 -11.67
N GLU A 168 16.23 3.25 -12.66
CA GLU A 168 16.75 4.61 -12.46
C GLU A 168 15.70 5.53 -11.82
N SER A 169 14.46 5.50 -12.30
CA SER A 169 13.35 6.27 -11.74
C SER A 169 13.05 5.89 -10.28
N SER A 170 13.04 4.58 -9.98
CA SER A 170 12.81 4.07 -8.64
C SER A 170 13.91 4.49 -7.66
N MET A 171 15.17 4.42 -8.10
CA MET A 171 16.34 4.84 -7.31
C MET A 171 16.33 6.34 -7.04
N ASN A 172 16.04 7.15 -8.06
CA ASN A 172 15.93 8.59 -7.93
C ASN A 172 14.83 8.99 -6.94
N ASN A 173 13.65 8.36 -7.04
CA ASN A 173 12.54 8.61 -6.12
C ASN A 173 12.89 8.28 -4.66
N ALA A 174 13.49 7.11 -4.44
CA ALA A 174 13.93 6.67 -3.12
C ALA A 174 15.00 7.62 -2.53
N TYR A 175 15.97 8.02 -3.35
CA TYR A 175 17.01 8.98 -2.96
C TYR A 175 16.44 10.34 -2.58
N GLN A 176 15.57 10.93 -3.40
CA GLN A 176 14.93 12.22 -3.11
C GLN A 176 14.10 12.18 -1.82
N LYS A 177 13.44 11.05 -1.55
CA LYS A 177 12.64 10.85 -0.32
C LYS A 177 13.50 10.47 0.89
N LYS A 178 14.80 10.21 0.70
CA LYS A 178 15.72 9.66 1.71
C LYS A 178 15.15 8.39 2.36
N ARG A 179 14.75 7.44 1.52
CA ARG A 179 14.12 6.18 1.94
C ARG A 179 14.80 4.96 1.34
N PRO A 180 14.78 3.81 2.02
CA PRO A 180 15.17 2.54 1.41
C PRO A 180 14.31 2.19 0.20
N LEU A 181 14.90 1.46 -0.75
CA LEU A 181 14.23 0.93 -1.94
C LEU A 181 14.19 -0.59 -1.91
N TYR A 182 13.01 -1.16 -2.18
CA TYR A 182 12.84 -2.59 -2.35
C TYR A 182 12.30 -2.91 -3.75
N LEU A 183 12.95 -3.81 -4.48
CA LEU A 183 12.38 -4.45 -5.67
C LEU A 183 11.84 -5.83 -5.28
N SER A 184 10.63 -6.16 -5.71
CA SER A 184 10.08 -7.51 -5.53
C SER A 184 9.86 -8.25 -6.85
N THR A 185 10.30 -9.51 -6.93
CA THR A 185 10.02 -10.40 -8.08
C THR A 185 9.81 -11.85 -7.62
N LYS A 186 9.53 -12.78 -8.54
CA LYS A 186 9.52 -14.23 -8.30
C LYS A 186 10.62 -14.94 -9.12
N ASN A 187 11.84 -14.41 -9.09
CA ASN A 187 12.98 -14.91 -9.87
C ASN A 187 13.41 -16.35 -9.55
N THR A 188 12.99 -16.94 -8.43
CA THR A 188 13.20 -18.37 -8.15
C THR A 188 12.37 -19.28 -9.07
N ILE A 189 11.24 -18.76 -9.58
CA ILE A 189 10.34 -19.45 -10.52
C ILE A 189 10.61 -18.95 -11.95
N MET A 190 10.50 -17.65 -12.18
CA MET A 190 10.77 -17.04 -13.48
C MET A 190 12.24 -16.64 -13.61
N LYS A 191 13.11 -17.65 -13.65
CA LYS A 191 14.57 -17.48 -13.56
C LYS A 191 15.15 -16.50 -14.57
N SER A 192 14.74 -16.59 -15.83
CA SER A 192 15.23 -15.67 -16.87
C SER A 192 14.48 -14.33 -16.85
N TYR A 193 13.14 -14.35 -16.79
CA TYR A 193 12.33 -13.14 -16.91
C TYR A 193 12.47 -12.22 -15.69
N ASP A 194 12.17 -12.73 -14.50
CA ASP A 194 12.28 -11.97 -13.24
C ASP A 194 13.72 -11.87 -12.75
N GLY A 195 14.59 -12.79 -13.17
CA GLY A 195 16.03 -12.65 -12.99
C GLY A 195 16.56 -11.41 -13.71
N ARG A 196 16.09 -11.14 -14.93
CA ARG A 196 16.53 -9.96 -15.68
C ARG A 196 16.19 -8.64 -14.98
N PHE A 197 15.01 -8.53 -14.37
CA PHE A 197 14.66 -7.38 -13.52
C PHE A 197 15.64 -7.21 -12.35
N LYS A 198 15.90 -8.31 -11.62
CA LYS A 198 16.84 -8.30 -10.50
C LYS A 198 18.24 -7.86 -10.94
N ASP A 199 18.74 -8.45 -12.02
CA ASP A 199 20.10 -8.21 -12.51
C ASP A 199 20.27 -6.77 -12.97
N ILE A 200 19.32 -6.22 -13.73
CA ILE A 200 19.37 -4.81 -14.19
C ILE A 200 19.31 -3.85 -13.01
N PHE A 201 18.41 -4.06 -12.04
CA PHE A 201 18.35 -3.18 -10.86
C PHE A 201 19.65 -3.23 -10.05
N GLN A 202 20.25 -4.41 -9.89
CA GLN A 202 21.52 -4.55 -9.20
C GLN A 202 22.65 -3.83 -9.95
N GLU A 203 22.72 -3.99 -11.27
CA GLU A 203 23.72 -3.32 -12.12
C GLU A 203 23.58 -1.79 -12.03
N VAL A 204 22.38 -1.26 -12.19
CA VAL A 204 22.10 0.19 -12.07
C VAL A 204 22.46 0.70 -10.68
N TYR A 205 22.11 -0.05 -9.63
CA TYR A 205 22.45 0.32 -8.26
C TYR A 205 23.96 0.41 -8.05
N GLU A 206 24.69 -0.65 -8.38
CA GLU A 206 26.13 -0.74 -8.15
C GLU A 206 26.92 0.30 -8.95
N THR A 207 26.52 0.52 -10.20
CA THR A 207 27.26 1.40 -11.12
C THR A 207 26.96 2.88 -10.90
N GLN A 208 25.73 3.25 -10.51
CA GLN A 208 25.29 4.65 -10.53
C GLN A 208 24.83 5.21 -9.17
N TRP A 209 24.32 4.36 -8.26
CA TRP A 209 23.55 4.83 -7.10
C TRP A 209 24.12 4.45 -5.74
N LYS A 210 24.91 3.38 -5.64
CA LYS A 210 25.41 2.83 -4.38
C LYS A 210 26.05 3.88 -3.49
N SER A 211 27.03 4.64 -4.01
CA SER A 211 27.71 5.68 -3.22
C SER A 211 26.78 6.80 -2.75
N LYS A 212 25.76 7.15 -3.54
CA LYS A 212 24.76 8.18 -3.16
C LYS A 212 23.85 7.66 -2.05
N PHE A 213 23.41 6.42 -2.17
CA PHE A 213 22.55 5.76 -1.19
C PHE A 213 23.26 5.60 0.15
N GLU A 214 24.50 5.11 0.13
CA GLU A 214 25.33 4.96 1.33
C GLU A 214 25.59 6.30 2.04
N ALA A 215 25.83 7.38 1.29
CA ALA A 215 26.01 8.72 1.85
C ALA A 215 24.77 9.24 2.60
N GLU A 216 23.57 8.83 2.18
CA GLU A 216 22.29 9.19 2.81
C GLU A 216 21.79 8.12 3.80
N SER A 217 22.61 7.10 4.11
CA SER A 217 22.25 5.98 4.98
C SER A 217 20.97 5.23 4.56
N VAL A 218 20.74 5.15 3.25
CA VAL A 218 19.66 4.36 2.64
C VAL A 218 20.25 3.20 1.83
N TRP A 219 19.44 2.20 1.52
CA TRP A 219 19.89 1.00 0.81
C TRP A 219 18.87 0.56 -0.25
N TYR A 220 19.35 -0.26 -1.18
CA TYR A 220 18.54 -1.03 -2.11
C TYR A 220 18.57 -2.51 -1.74
N GLU A 221 17.44 -3.19 -1.81
CA GLU A 221 17.35 -4.64 -1.63
C GLU A 221 16.36 -5.28 -2.62
N HIS A 222 16.75 -6.41 -3.21
CA HIS A 222 15.82 -7.30 -3.91
C HIS A 222 15.22 -8.31 -2.93
N ARG A 223 13.91 -8.50 -2.99
CA ARG A 223 13.17 -9.52 -2.24
C ARG A 223 12.30 -10.38 -3.15
N LEU A 224 12.00 -11.60 -2.70
CA LEU A 224 10.93 -12.38 -3.31
C LEU A 224 9.57 -11.75 -2.96
N ILE A 225 8.64 -11.70 -3.91
CA ILE A 225 7.35 -11.01 -3.75
C ILE A 225 6.55 -11.50 -2.55
N ASP A 226 6.57 -12.80 -2.25
CA ASP A 226 5.92 -13.41 -1.09
C ASP A 226 6.55 -12.99 0.25
N ASP A 227 7.88 -12.85 0.29
CA ASP A 227 8.56 -12.30 1.46
C ASP A 227 8.30 -10.78 1.58
N MET A 228 8.30 -10.06 0.46
CA MET A 228 8.08 -8.61 0.45
C MET A 228 6.68 -8.24 0.93
N VAL A 229 5.63 -8.96 0.52
CA VAL A 229 4.28 -8.72 1.05
C VAL A 229 4.22 -9.01 2.55
N ALA A 230 4.87 -10.09 3.03
CA ALA A 230 4.90 -10.42 4.44
C ALA A 230 5.68 -9.38 5.28
N TYR A 231 6.79 -8.89 4.74
CA TYR A 231 7.55 -7.77 5.29
C TYR A 231 6.70 -6.51 5.35
N ALA A 232 6.02 -6.16 4.25
CA ALA A 232 5.14 -5.01 4.19
C ALA A 232 4.11 -5.05 5.33
N LEU A 233 3.37 -6.16 5.49
CA LEU A 233 2.36 -6.31 6.54
C LEU A 233 2.85 -6.07 7.98
N LYS A 234 4.15 -6.32 8.24
CA LYS A 234 4.78 -6.25 9.57
C LYS A 234 5.67 -5.03 9.78
N SER A 235 6.07 -4.35 8.71
CA SER A 235 6.91 -3.17 8.75
C SER A 235 6.17 -1.98 9.38
N GLU A 236 6.89 -0.90 9.66
CA GLU A 236 6.29 0.40 10.00
C GLU A 236 5.97 1.28 8.77
N GLY A 237 6.24 0.77 7.56
CA GLY A 237 6.25 1.54 6.32
C GLY A 237 7.53 2.37 6.13
N GLY A 238 7.47 3.45 5.34
CA GLY A 238 8.59 4.40 5.23
C GLY A 238 9.65 4.05 4.18
N TYR A 239 9.29 3.28 3.15
CA TYR A 239 10.16 2.88 2.06
C TYR A 239 9.50 3.09 0.70
N VAL A 240 10.30 3.01 -0.36
CA VAL A 240 9.81 2.87 -1.74
C VAL A 240 9.83 1.39 -2.11
N TRP A 241 8.74 0.92 -2.72
CA TRP A 241 8.58 -0.44 -3.20
C TRP A 241 8.39 -0.41 -4.71
N ALA A 242 9.45 -0.75 -5.44
CA ALA A 242 9.42 -0.97 -6.87
C ALA A 242 8.72 -2.31 -7.17
N CYS A 243 7.57 -2.22 -7.83
CA CYS A 243 6.76 -3.35 -8.23
C CYS A 243 6.76 -3.47 -9.76
N LYS A 244 6.82 -4.73 -10.23
CA LYS A 244 6.46 -5.06 -11.62
C LYS A 244 5.02 -4.61 -11.91
N ASN A 245 4.65 -4.55 -13.19
CA ASN A 245 3.40 -3.93 -13.62
C ASN A 245 2.17 -4.45 -12.86
N TYR A 246 1.98 -5.77 -12.86
CA TYR A 246 0.84 -6.41 -12.20
C TYR A 246 0.90 -6.32 -10.67
N ASP A 247 2.08 -6.52 -10.09
CA ASP A 247 2.25 -6.40 -8.64
C ASP A 247 1.96 -4.97 -8.19
N GLY A 248 2.37 -3.96 -8.95
CA GLY A 248 2.15 -2.56 -8.62
C GLY A 248 0.66 -2.21 -8.60
N ASP A 249 -0.10 -2.71 -9.57
CA ASP A 249 -1.55 -2.55 -9.68
C ASP A 249 -2.29 -3.15 -8.47
N VAL A 250 -1.97 -4.39 -8.13
CA VAL A 250 -2.63 -5.10 -7.02
C VAL A 250 -2.22 -4.52 -5.66
N GLN A 251 -0.93 -4.24 -5.48
CA GLN A 251 -0.42 -3.78 -4.19
C GLN A 251 -0.78 -2.32 -3.90
N SER A 252 -0.89 -1.45 -4.91
CA SER A 252 -1.38 -0.08 -4.69
C SER A 252 -2.79 -0.07 -4.11
N ASP A 253 -3.69 -0.87 -4.67
CA ASP A 253 -5.06 -1.00 -4.17
C ASP A 253 -5.10 -1.55 -2.75
N PHE A 254 -4.31 -2.59 -2.46
CA PHE A 254 -4.21 -3.16 -1.12
C PHE A 254 -3.72 -2.13 -0.09
N LEU A 255 -2.65 -1.38 -0.42
CA LEU A 255 -2.11 -0.35 0.45
C LEU A 255 -3.12 0.76 0.71
N SER A 256 -3.78 1.25 -0.35
CA SER A 256 -4.76 2.34 -0.25
C SER A 256 -5.89 2.01 0.73
N GLN A 257 -6.37 0.77 0.71
CA GLN A 257 -7.46 0.33 1.57
C GLN A 257 -7.02 0.21 3.03
N ARG A 258 -5.75 -0.12 3.28
CA ARG A 258 -5.18 -0.20 4.64
C ARG A 258 -4.81 1.17 5.21
N PHE A 259 -4.50 2.15 4.37
CA PHE A 259 -4.39 3.58 4.76
C PHE A 259 -5.76 4.29 4.85
N GLY A 260 -6.86 3.57 4.61
CA GLY A 260 -8.22 3.97 4.96
C GLY A 260 -9.19 3.86 3.78
N SER A 261 -8.80 4.35 2.60
CA SER A 261 -9.63 4.33 1.40
C SER A 261 -8.80 4.60 0.15
N LEU A 262 -9.20 3.99 -0.96
CA LEU A 262 -8.77 4.34 -2.32
C LEU A 262 -8.83 5.85 -2.60
N GLY A 263 -9.80 6.57 -2.02
CA GLY A 263 -9.94 8.03 -2.16
C GLY A 263 -8.91 8.87 -1.38
N LEU A 264 -7.89 8.25 -0.79
CA LEU A 264 -6.80 8.90 -0.03
C LEU A 264 -5.39 8.63 -0.60
N MET A 265 -5.28 7.93 -1.73
CA MET A 265 -4.02 7.66 -2.43
C MET A 265 -3.85 8.50 -3.70
N THR A 266 -2.76 9.26 -3.79
CA THR A 266 -2.34 9.93 -5.04
C THR A 266 -1.55 8.97 -5.92
N SER A 267 -1.70 9.09 -7.24
CA SER A 267 -0.88 8.40 -8.24
C SER A 267 -0.23 9.45 -9.13
N VAL A 268 1.09 9.32 -9.33
CA VAL A 268 1.85 10.20 -10.22
C VAL A 268 2.74 9.35 -11.11
N LEU A 269 2.44 9.35 -12.40
CA LEU A 269 3.31 8.82 -13.44
C LEU A 269 4.43 9.82 -13.72
N VAL A 270 5.67 9.32 -13.74
CA VAL A 270 6.86 10.11 -14.08
C VAL A 270 7.52 9.48 -15.31
N CYS A 271 7.67 10.26 -16.38
CA CYS A 271 8.32 9.79 -17.59
C CYS A 271 9.86 9.74 -17.45
N PRO A 272 10.55 8.96 -18.31
CA PRO A 272 12.01 8.85 -18.28
C PRO A 272 12.77 10.16 -18.52
N ASP A 273 12.13 11.17 -19.12
CA ASP A 273 12.73 12.48 -19.35
C ASP A 273 12.93 13.31 -18.07
N GLY A 274 12.40 12.81 -16.93
CA GLY A 274 12.49 13.45 -15.61
C GLY A 274 11.73 14.78 -15.51
N LYS A 275 10.91 15.11 -16.51
CA LYS A 275 10.17 16.38 -16.61
C LYS A 275 8.68 16.17 -16.80
N THR A 276 8.31 15.18 -17.59
CA THR A 276 6.91 14.90 -17.90
C THR A 276 6.32 14.07 -16.77
N ILE A 277 5.29 14.63 -16.15
CA ILE A 277 4.51 13.99 -15.09
C ILE A 277 3.03 13.98 -15.45
N GLU A 278 2.34 12.95 -15.00
CA GLU A 278 0.88 12.84 -15.05
C GLU A 278 0.42 12.45 -13.65
N ALA A 279 -0.61 13.12 -13.13
CA ALA A 279 -1.14 12.83 -11.80
C ALA A 279 -2.61 12.45 -11.91
N GLU A 280 -2.94 11.28 -11.39
CA GLU A 280 -4.28 10.70 -11.44
C GLU A 280 -4.74 10.23 -10.07
N ALA A 281 -6.06 10.07 -9.94
CA ALA A 281 -6.61 9.32 -8.83
C ALA A 281 -6.26 7.84 -9.00
N ALA A 282 -5.75 7.20 -7.94
CA ALA A 282 -5.40 5.77 -7.99
C ALA A 282 -6.62 4.83 -8.13
N HIS A 283 -7.86 5.37 -8.10
CA HIS A 283 -9.08 4.60 -8.15
C HIS A 283 -9.84 4.77 -9.47
N GLY A 284 -10.61 3.77 -9.86
CA GLY A 284 -11.50 3.84 -11.03
C GLY A 284 -12.67 4.80 -10.88
N THR A 285 -13.60 4.75 -11.83
CA THR A 285 -14.73 5.70 -11.97
C THR A 285 -15.86 5.56 -10.94
N VAL A 286 -15.69 4.68 -9.93
CA VAL A 286 -16.68 4.43 -8.87
C VAL A 286 -18.07 4.10 -9.44
N THR A 287 -18.11 3.25 -10.48
CA THR A 287 -19.33 2.91 -11.26
C THR A 287 -20.55 2.59 -10.40
N ARG A 288 -20.37 1.90 -9.26
CA ARG A 288 -21.45 1.59 -8.34
C ARG A 288 -22.17 2.84 -7.83
N HIS A 289 -21.43 3.87 -7.42
CA HIS A 289 -21.99 5.12 -6.94
C HIS A 289 -22.67 5.87 -8.08
N TYR A 290 -22.07 5.85 -9.27
CA TYR A 290 -22.68 6.46 -10.45
C TYR A 290 -24.05 5.83 -10.79
N ARG A 291 -24.21 4.50 -10.66
CA ARG A 291 -25.51 3.83 -10.86
C ARG A 291 -26.57 4.23 -9.81
N VAL A 292 -26.17 4.57 -8.60
CA VAL A 292 -27.08 5.10 -7.56
C VAL A 292 -27.49 6.54 -7.89
N HIS A 293 -26.53 7.37 -8.28
CA HIS A 293 -26.77 8.74 -8.74
C HIS A 293 -27.73 8.80 -9.94
N GLN A 294 -27.55 7.92 -10.95
CA GLN A 294 -28.44 7.85 -12.11
C GLN A 294 -29.90 7.56 -11.77
N LYS A 295 -30.16 6.96 -10.60
CA LYS A 295 -31.51 6.69 -10.08
C LYS A 295 -32.04 7.79 -9.17
N GLY A 296 -31.34 8.93 -9.08
CA GLY A 296 -31.65 10.03 -8.18
C GLY A 296 -31.30 9.77 -6.71
N GLY A 297 -30.55 8.70 -6.42
CA GLY A 297 -30.12 8.38 -5.06
C GLY A 297 -28.92 9.22 -4.61
N GLU A 298 -28.85 9.53 -3.32
CA GLU A 298 -27.70 10.20 -2.71
C GLU A 298 -26.44 9.30 -2.74
N THR A 299 -25.27 9.92 -2.89
CA THR A 299 -23.98 9.22 -2.87
C THR A 299 -22.98 9.94 -1.97
N SER A 300 -22.13 9.18 -1.28
CA SER A 300 -21.00 9.69 -0.50
C SER A 300 -19.71 9.20 -1.14
N THR A 301 -19.30 9.89 -2.22
CA THR A 301 -18.09 9.57 -2.98
C THR A 301 -16.96 10.50 -2.53
N ASN A 302 -15.86 9.93 -2.05
CA ASN A 302 -14.71 10.70 -1.60
C ASN A 302 -14.01 11.36 -2.80
N SER A 303 -13.85 12.69 -2.77
CA SER A 303 -13.23 13.48 -3.84
C SER A 303 -11.85 14.04 -3.49
N ILE A 304 -11.30 13.69 -2.31
CA ILE A 304 -10.05 14.23 -1.78
C ILE A 304 -8.91 14.03 -2.79
N VAL A 305 -8.66 12.78 -3.21
CA VAL A 305 -7.57 12.47 -4.14
C VAL A 305 -7.71 13.19 -5.47
N THR A 306 -8.89 13.22 -6.08
CA THR A 306 -9.09 13.95 -7.36
C THR A 306 -8.72 15.43 -7.22
N ARG A 307 -9.00 16.05 -6.06
CA ARG A 307 -8.61 17.43 -5.78
C ARG A 307 -7.11 17.57 -5.51
N THR A 308 -6.53 16.63 -4.77
CA THR A 308 -5.08 16.63 -4.45
C THR A 308 -4.22 16.46 -5.70
N CYS A 309 -4.57 15.55 -6.63
CA CYS A 309 -3.83 15.36 -7.87
C CYS A 309 -3.82 16.64 -8.74
N ALA A 310 -4.95 17.36 -8.79
CA ALA A 310 -5.03 18.65 -9.48
C ALA A 310 -4.12 19.71 -8.83
N GLN A 311 -4.01 19.72 -7.49
CA GLN A 311 -3.12 20.62 -6.76
C GLN A 311 -1.64 20.26 -6.95
N GLU A 312 -1.29 18.97 -6.96
CA GLU A 312 0.07 18.50 -7.19
C GLU A 312 0.58 18.94 -8.57
N LEU A 313 -0.21 18.79 -9.63
CA LEU A 313 0.14 19.25 -10.98
C LEU A 313 0.41 20.76 -11.04
N ILE A 314 -0.40 21.58 -10.34
CA ILE A 314 -0.21 23.03 -10.28
C ILE A 314 1.09 23.38 -9.54
N SER A 315 1.43 22.62 -8.49
CA SER A 315 2.64 22.87 -7.71
C SER A 315 3.92 22.40 -8.40
N LEU A 316 3.86 21.33 -9.20
CA LEU A 316 5.00 20.74 -9.90
C LEU A 316 5.21 21.35 -11.29
N GLY A 317 4.20 22.03 -11.85
CA GLY A 317 4.29 22.73 -13.14
C GLY A 317 4.84 24.17 -13.07
N ASN A 318 5.13 24.69 -11.88
CA ASN A 318 5.80 25.97 -11.64
C ASN A 318 7.24 25.76 -11.16
#